data_AF-A0A167NXL2-F1
#
_entry.id   AF-A0A167NXL2-F1
#
_cell.length_a   1.000
_cell.length_b   1.000
_cell.length_c   1.000
_cell.angle_alpha   90.00
_cell.angle_beta   90.00
_cell.angle_gamma   90.00
#
_symmetry.space_group_name_H-M   'P 1'
#
loop_
_entity.id
_entity.type
_entity.pdbx_description
1 polymer ?
#
loop_
_entity_poly.entity_id
_entity_poly.type
_entity_poly.pdbx_seq_one_letter_code
_entity_poly.pdbx_strand_id
1 'polypeptide(L)'
;MREPAEDGTPPGPIDQVVLRRWIGLAPSYLMYDQSTGPSADEGLLGWAEGLHALVGVLQALHARCELEWETMDVASRALAECWSAAACWTGMDVAKRAIQAAGGRLQGCLDAEDKSRFRGRKIYPAED
;
A
#
# COMPACT_ATOMS: atom_id res chain seq x y z
N MET A 1 22.26 -26.10 22.93
CA MET A 1 22.53 -26.05 21.48
C MET A 1 21.27 -26.54 20.79
N ARG A 2 20.45 -25.64 20.25
CA ARG A 2 19.19 -25.98 19.58
C ARG A 2 19.52 -26.09 18.09
N GLU A 3 19.28 -27.25 17.50
CA GLU A 3 19.49 -27.45 16.06
C GLU A 3 18.62 -26.47 15.27
N PRO A 4 19.12 -25.89 14.16
CA PRO A 4 18.30 -25.10 13.28
C PRO A 4 17.29 -26.02 12.60
N ALA A 5 16.00 -25.71 12.74
CA ALA A 5 14.97 -26.38 11.97
C ALA A 5 15.15 -25.97 10.50
N GLU A 6 15.78 -26.84 9.71
CA GLU A 6 15.70 -26.81 8.25
C GLU A 6 14.31 -27.27 7.82
N ASP A 7 13.31 -26.43 8.04
CA ASP A 7 12.07 -26.57 7.30
C ASP A 7 12.24 -25.83 5.97
N GLY A 8 12.81 -26.53 4.99
CA GLY A 8 12.95 -26.08 3.61
C GLY A 8 11.61 -25.96 2.87
N THR A 9 10.49 -25.98 3.61
CA THR A 9 9.17 -25.68 3.08
C THR A 9 9.15 -24.21 2.65
N PRO A 10 8.93 -23.92 1.35
CA PRO A 10 8.80 -22.54 0.91
C PRO A 10 7.68 -21.89 1.72
N PRO A 11 7.86 -20.65 2.19
CA PRO A 11 6.83 -19.96 2.95
C PRO A 11 5.51 -20.01 2.17
N GLY A 12 4.44 -20.36 2.88
CA GLY A 12 3.10 -20.47 2.30
C GLY A 12 2.66 -19.19 1.59
N PRO A 13 1.62 -19.26 0.74
CA PRO A 13 1.12 -18.09 0.04
C PRO A 13 0.73 -16.97 1.03
N ILE A 14 0.98 -15.71 0.64
CA ILE A 14 0.60 -14.56 1.46
C ILE A 14 -0.92 -14.47 1.52
N ASP A 15 -1.46 -14.39 2.73
CA ASP A 15 -2.89 -14.14 2.93
C ASP A 15 -3.24 -12.69 2.53
N GLN A 16 -3.84 -12.56 1.34
CA GLN A 16 -4.22 -11.25 0.80
C GLN A 16 -5.43 -10.63 1.50
N VAL A 17 -6.23 -11.40 2.26
CA VAL A 17 -7.32 -10.83 3.08
C VAL A 17 -6.73 -9.99 4.21
N VAL A 18 -5.71 -10.50 4.89
CA VAL A 18 -4.99 -9.75 5.93
C VAL A 18 -4.27 -8.54 5.33
N LEU A 19 -3.64 -8.71 4.17
CA LEU A 19 -2.98 -7.62 3.46
C LEU A 19 -3.96 -6.48 3.12
N ARG A 20 -5.13 -6.81 2.55
CA ARG A 20 -6.21 -5.84 2.25
C ARG A 20 -6.64 -5.09 3.50
N ARG A 21 -6.78 -5.76 4.64
CA ARG A 21 -7.14 -5.12 5.90
C ARG A 21 -6.12 -4.06 6.31
N TRP A 22 -4.83 -4.37 6.27
CA TRP A 22 -3.78 -3.41 6.63
C TRP A 22 -3.71 -2.24 5.66
N ILE A 23 -3.83 -2.50 4.37
CA ILE A 23 -3.87 -1.46 3.33
C ILE A 23 -5.07 -0.52 3.55
N GLY A 24 -6.26 -1.09 3.78
CA GLY A 24 -7.48 -0.32 4.02
C GLY A 24 -7.43 0.53 5.30
N LEU A 25 -6.56 0.21 6.25
CA LEU A 25 -6.35 1.01 7.46
C LEU A 25 -5.32 2.13 7.27
N ALA A 26 -4.56 2.16 6.17
CA ALA A 26 -3.52 3.15 5.94
C ALA A 26 -4.01 4.62 6.05
N PRO A 27 -5.20 5.01 5.56
CA PRO A 27 -5.72 6.37 5.75
C PRO A 27 -6.01 6.70 7.22
N SER A 28 -6.50 5.73 8.00
CA SER A 28 -6.77 5.93 9.43
C SER A 28 -5.46 6.07 10.22
N TYR A 29 -4.46 5.24 9.91
CA TYR A 29 -3.15 5.34 10.54
C TYR A 29 -2.40 6.61 10.14
N LEU A 30 -2.61 7.15 8.93
CA LEU A 30 -2.07 8.45 8.54
C LEU A 30 -2.51 9.55 9.51
N MET A 31 -3.82 9.61 9.80
CA MET A 31 -4.39 10.59 10.72
C MET A 31 -3.95 10.35 12.17
N TYR A 32 -3.83 9.08 12.56
CA TYR A 32 -3.37 8.71 13.90
C TYR A 32 -1.91 9.10 14.11
N ASP A 33 -1.01 8.72 13.21
CA ASP A 33 0.43 8.96 13.35
C ASP A 33 0.77 10.46 13.27
N GLN A 34 0.02 11.23 12.46
CA GLN A 34 0.15 12.68 12.43
C GLN A 34 -0.24 13.36 13.76
N SER A 35 -1.16 12.75 14.53
CA SER A 35 -1.73 13.37 15.73
C SER A 35 -1.17 12.85 17.05
N THR A 36 -0.47 11.71 17.06
CA THR A 36 -0.08 11.01 18.29
C THR A 36 1.42 10.75 18.46
N GLY A 37 2.25 11.02 17.44
CA GLY A 37 3.70 10.84 17.53
C GLY A 37 4.39 11.79 18.52
N PRO A 38 5.63 11.47 18.97
CA PRO A 38 6.45 12.39 19.77
C PRO A 38 6.72 13.71 19.04
N SER A 39 6.77 13.63 17.70
CA SER A 39 6.61 14.73 16.77
C SER A 39 5.77 14.28 15.57
N ALA A 40 5.04 15.20 14.94
CA ALA A 40 4.22 14.89 13.76
C ALA A 40 5.07 14.35 12.60
N ASP A 41 6.27 14.90 12.40
CA ASP A 41 7.18 14.47 11.33
C ASP A 41 7.66 13.02 11.52
N GLU A 42 7.98 12.63 12.77
CA GLU A 42 8.40 11.26 13.09
C GLU A 42 7.26 10.25 12.89
N GLY A 43 6.04 10.61 13.30
CA GLY A 43 4.85 9.79 13.04
C GLY A 43 4.59 9.60 11.54
N LEU A 44 4.64 10.69 10.77
CA LEU A 44 4.45 10.63 9.32
C LEU A 44 5.54 9.81 8.60
N LEU A 45 6.77 9.83 9.09
CA LEU A 45 7.85 8.99 8.57
C LEU A 45 7.59 7.50 8.82
N GLY A 46 7.22 7.12 10.05
CA GLY A 46 6.87 5.74 10.38
C GLY A 46 5.69 5.22 9.55
N TRP A 47 4.66 6.05 9.40
CA TRP A 47 3.53 5.77 8.51
C TRP A 47 3.97 5.54 7.07
N ALA A 48 4.83 6.43 6.54
CA ALA A 48 5.31 6.36 5.16
C ALA A 48 6.11 5.08 4.89
N GLU A 49 6.97 4.67 5.84
CA GLU A 49 7.70 3.41 5.78
C GLU A 49 6.74 2.21 5.73
N GLY A 50 5.72 2.20 6.59
CA GLY A 50 4.67 1.18 6.60
C GLY A 50 3.92 1.09 5.26
N LEU A 51 3.51 2.22 4.70
CA LEU A 51 2.86 2.28 3.39
C LEU A 51 3.77 1.71 2.29
N HIS A 52 5.05 2.10 2.27
CA HIS A 52 6.00 1.63 1.27
C HIS A 52 6.31 0.14 1.39
N ALA A 53 6.30 -0.41 2.60
CA ALA A 53 6.43 -1.84 2.84
C ALA A 53 5.23 -2.61 2.27
N LEU A 54 3.99 -2.15 2.55
CA LEU A 54 2.77 -2.74 1.98
C LEU A 54 2.79 -2.72 0.44
N VAL A 55 3.19 -1.61 -0.17
CA VAL A 55 3.36 -1.51 -1.63
C VAL A 55 4.44 -2.45 -2.14
N GLY A 56 5.53 -2.64 -1.39
CA GLY A 56 6.56 -3.62 -1.71
C GLY A 56 6.01 -5.05 -1.78
N VAL A 57 5.14 -5.43 -0.83
CA VAL A 57 4.46 -6.73 -0.85
C VAL A 57 3.58 -6.86 -2.09
N LEU A 58 2.85 -5.81 -2.47
CA LEU A 58 2.02 -5.81 -3.68
C LEU A 58 2.84 -6.03 -4.96
N GLN A 59 3.97 -5.33 -5.07
CA GLN A 59 4.88 -5.50 -6.21
C GLN A 59 5.48 -6.92 -6.26
N ALA A 60 5.84 -7.49 -5.11
CA ALA A 60 6.34 -8.86 -5.03
C ALA A 60 5.27 -9.88 -5.46
N LEU A 61 4.03 -9.71 -5.00
CA LEU A 61 2.90 -10.54 -5.44
C LEU A 61 2.62 -10.37 -6.94
N HIS A 62 2.73 -9.15 -7.46
CA HIS A 62 2.53 -8.89 -8.89
C HIS A 62 3.61 -9.58 -9.74
N ALA A 63 4.88 -9.48 -9.35
CA ALA A 63 6.00 -10.14 -10.04
C ALA A 63 5.87 -11.67 -10.05
N ARG A 64 5.22 -12.25 -9.02
CA ARG A 64 4.89 -13.68 -8.92
C ARG A 64 3.60 -14.06 -9.65
N CYS A 65 2.92 -13.12 -10.29
CA CYS A 65 1.58 -13.27 -10.86
C CYS A 65 0.48 -13.67 -9.85
N GLU A 66 0.73 -13.51 -8.55
CA GLU A 66 -0.16 -13.90 -7.46
C GLU A 66 -1.05 -12.75 -6.98
N LEU A 67 -0.77 -11.49 -7.35
CA LEU A 67 -1.56 -10.35 -6.91
C LEU A 67 -3.02 -10.43 -7.41
N GLU A 68 -3.96 -10.44 -6.47
CA GLU A 68 -5.39 -10.45 -6.73
C GLU A 68 -5.89 -9.06 -7.15
N TRP A 69 -6.90 -9.02 -8.01
CA TRP A 69 -7.51 -7.75 -8.42
C TRP A 69 -8.12 -7.01 -7.22
N GLU A 70 -8.77 -7.74 -6.33
CA GLU A 70 -9.42 -7.20 -5.13
C GLU A 70 -8.39 -6.50 -4.22
N THR A 71 -7.16 -7.02 -4.17
CA THR A 71 -6.06 -6.39 -3.43
C THR A 71 -5.60 -5.10 -4.10
N MET A 72 -5.47 -5.12 -5.43
CA MET A 72 -5.11 -3.92 -6.19
C MET A 72 -6.19 -2.82 -6.08
N ASP A 73 -7.47 -3.17 -6.14
CA ASP A 73 -8.58 -2.23 -5.99
C ASP A 73 -8.57 -1.57 -4.60
N VAL A 74 -8.41 -2.37 -3.53
CA VAL A 74 -8.30 -1.86 -2.16
C VAL A 74 -7.09 -0.94 -2.01
N ALA A 75 -5.94 -1.28 -2.60
CA ALA A 75 -4.75 -0.44 -2.55
C ALA A 75 -4.93 0.89 -3.29
N SER A 76 -5.55 0.87 -4.47
CA SER A 76 -5.82 2.09 -5.21
C SER A 76 -6.77 3.02 -4.46
N ARG A 77 -7.83 2.46 -3.86
CA ARG A 77 -8.75 3.21 -3.01
C ARG A 77 -8.08 3.79 -1.78
N ALA A 78 -7.31 2.98 -1.05
CA ALA A 78 -6.60 3.44 0.13
C ALA A 78 -5.62 4.57 -0.20
N LEU A 79 -4.89 4.50 -1.32
CA LEU A 79 -3.99 5.59 -1.74
C LEU A 79 -4.75 6.88 -2.07
N ALA A 80 -5.90 6.79 -2.73
CA ALA A 80 -6.73 7.95 -3.03
C ALA A 80 -7.36 8.59 -1.78
N GLU A 81 -7.77 7.77 -0.81
CA GLU A 81 -8.23 8.23 0.50
C GLU A 81 -7.09 8.88 1.29
N CYS A 82 -5.90 8.29 1.29
CA CYS A 82 -4.69 8.90 1.88
C CYS A 82 -4.37 10.25 1.22
N TRP A 83 -4.47 10.34 -0.11
CA TRP A 83 -4.23 11.59 -0.83
C TRP A 83 -5.23 12.66 -0.45
N SER A 84 -6.52 12.31 -0.43
CA SER A 84 -7.60 13.20 0.00
C SER A 84 -7.38 13.70 1.42
N ALA A 85 -7.04 12.80 2.35
CA ALA A 85 -6.74 13.14 3.74
C ALA A 85 -5.52 14.08 3.83
N ALA A 86 -4.40 13.74 3.18
CA ALA A 86 -3.19 14.56 3.19
C ALA A 86 -3.39 15.93 2.53
N ALA A 87 -4.30 16.05 1.56
CA ALA A 87 -4.61 17.32 0.89
C ALA A 87 -5.38 18.30 1.79
N CYS A 88 -6.18 17.80 2.73
CA CYS A 88 -6.99 18.63 3.62
C CYS A 88 -6.22 19.31 4.77
N TRP A 89 -4.99 18.88 5.07
CA TRP A 89 -4.24 19.32 6.26
C TRP A 89 -2.88 19.92 5.89
N THR A 90 -2.43 20.90 6.68
CA THR A 90 -1.08 21.48 6.57
C THR A 90 -0.04 20.55 7.20
N GLY A 91 1.23 20.66 6.79
CA GLY A 91 2.32 19.83 7.33
C GLY A 91 2.36 18.39 6.82
N MET A 92 1.54 18.04 5.81
CA MET A 92 1.44 16.68 5.26
C MET A 92 2.44 16.39 4.12
N ASP A 93 3.53 17.15 3.99
CA ASP A 93 4.44 17.07 2.84
C ASP A 93 5.15 15.71 2.75
N VAL A 94 5.52 15.14 3.90
CA VAL A 94 6.08 13.78 3.98
C VAL A 94 5.09 12.75 3.44
N ALA A 95 3.83 12.83 3.90
CA ALA A 95 2.78 11.92 3.47
C ALA A 95 2.50 12.05 1.97
N LYS A 96 2.34 13.28 1.45
CA LYS A 96 2.09 13.53 0.02
C LYS A 96 3.17 12.92 -0.87
N ARG A 97 4.44 13.10 -0.52
CA ARG A 97 5.56 12.50 -1.26
C ARG A 97 5.54 10.98 -1.21
N ALA A 98 5.27 10.39 -0.05
CA ALA A 98 5.17 8.94 0.12
C ALA A 98 4.02 8.35 -0.72
N ILE A 99 2.84 9.00 -0.71
CA ILE A 99 1.67 8.57 -1.49
C ILE A 99 1.96 8.63 -2.99
N GLN A 100 2.57 9.71 -3.47
CA GLN A 100 2.95 9.84 -4.89
C GLN A 100 3.95 8.76 -5.31
N ALA A 101 4.98 8.53 -4.50
CA ALA A 101 5.97 7.48 -4.76
C ALA A 101 5.35 6.08 -4.73
N ALA A 102 4.43 5.81 -3.79
CA ALA A 102 3.66 4.58 -3.73
C ALA A 102 2.77 4.39 -4.97
N GLY A 103 2.03 5.42 -5.38
CA GLY A 103 1.19 5.41 -6.58
C GLY A 103 2.00 5.14 -7.85
N GLY A 104 3.13 5.82 -8.03
CA GLY A 104 4.03 5.59 -9.17
C GLY A 104 4.56 4.16 -9.23
N ARG A 105 4.85 3.54 -8.07
CA ARG A 105 5.25 2.12 -7.99
C ARG A 105 4.13 1.17 -8.37
N LEU A 106 2.89 1.44 -7.96
CA LEU A 106 1.73 0.61 -8.31
C LEU A 106 1.28 0.80 -9.77
N GLN A 107 1.48 1.97 -10.38
CA GLN A 107 1.24 2.18 -11.82
C GLN A 107 2.04 1.21 -12.70
N GLY A 108 3.20 0.76 -12.23
CA GLY A 108 4.01 -0.28 -12.88
C GLY A 108 3.35 -1.67 -12.88
N CYS A 109 2.35 -1.89 -12.04
CA CYS A 109 1.59 -3.15 -11.96
C CYS A 109 0.32 -3.14 -12.82
N LEU A 110 -0.12 -1.96 -13.29
CA LEU A 110 -1.34 -1.76 -14.07
C LEU A 110 -1.11 -2.08 -15.54
N ASP A 111 -2.21 -2.30 -16.27
CA ASP A 111 -2.16 -2.65 -17.68
C ASP A 111 -1.40 -1.56 -18.46
N ALA A 112 -0.56 -1.98 -19.42
CA ALA A 112 0.30 -1.06 -20.16
C ALA A 112 -0.52 -0.06 -21.01
N GLU A 113 -1.60 -0.56 -21.62
CA GLU A 113 -2.49 0.19 -22.51
C GLU A 113 -3.46 1.10 -21.74
N ASP A 114 -3.81 0.73 -20.50
CA ASP A 114 -4.81 1.45 -19.71
C ASP A 114 -4.46 1.42 -18.21
N LYS A 115 -3.98 2.56 -17.70
CA LYS A 115 -3.60 2.75 -16.30
C LYS A 115 -4.79 2.87 -15.34
N SER A 116 -6.03 2.74 -15.82
CA SER A 116 -7.22 2.57 -14.97
C SER A 116 -7.58 1.10 -14.73
N ARG A 117 -6.82 0.17 -15.33
CA ARG A 117 -7.13 -1.27 -15.30
C ARG A 117 -5.98 -2.10 -14.75
N PHE A 118 -6.37 -3.19 -14.10
CA PHE A 118 -5.49 -4.25 -13.67
C PHE A 118 -6.04 -5.58 -14.19
N ARG A 119 -5.29 -6.24 -15.08
CA ARG A 119 -5.66 -7.50 -15.72
C ARG A 119 -7.03 -7.41 -16.41
N GLY A 120 -7.27 -6.33 -17.13
CA GLY A 120 -8.49 -6.09 -17.91
C GLY A 120 -9.72 -5.70 -17.07
N ARG A 121 -9.59 -5.57 -15.75
CA ARG A 121 -10.67 -5.11 -14.86
C ARG A 121 -10.36 -3.69 -14.39
N LYS A 122 -11.34 -2.79 -14.43
CA LYS A 122 -11.20 -1.42 -13.87
C LYS A 122 -10.84 -1.51 -12.39
N ILE A 123 -10.03 -0.59 -11.89
CA ILE A 123 -9.76 -0.38 -10.46
C ILE A 123 -10.21 1.02 -10.06
N TYR A 124 -10.35 1.28 -8.76
CA TYR A 124 -10.54 2.63 -8.25
C TYR A 124 -9.41 3.57 -8.72
N PRO A 125 -9.64 4.89 -8.93
CA PRO A 125 -10.93 5.57 -8.98
C PRO A 125 -11.64 5.22 -10.28
N ALA A 126 -12.87 4.71 -10.15
CA ALA A 126 -13.75 4.59 -11.30
C ALA A 126 -14.32 5.99 -11.59
N GLU A 127 -13.55 6.86 -12.24
CA GLU A 127 -14.18 7.92 -13.03
C GLU A 127 -14.61 7.30 -14.36
N ASP A 128 -15.86 7.58 -14.74
CA ASP A 128 -16.51 7.09 -15.97
C ASP A 128 -16.08 7.89 -17.20
#